data_AF-W2QAF5-F1
#
_entry.id   AF-W2QAF5-F1
#
_cell.length_a   1.000
_cell.length_b   1.000
_cell.length_c   1.000
_cell.angle_alpha   90.00
_cell.angle_beta   90.00
_cell.angle_gamma   90.00
#
_symmetry.space_group_name_H-M   'P 1'
#
loop_
_entity.id
_entity.type
_entity.pdbx_description
1 polymer ?
#
loop_
_entity_poly.entity_id
_entity_poly.type
_entity_poly.pdbx_seq_one_letter_code
_entity_poly.pdbx_strand_id
1 'polypeptide(L)'
;MQHGDHYYYYYYFYYYYYKTTKYYACRKSRTTKCKVRLVCQDDGTVHIKGDHVCITGDDVIARVVQEEMRLHLELRRLGELRVLLGRIWRDVKDEMIRKYGERSGLRFLPKREAIGVIRRCRDAATGGDAFRAIETEQANR
;
A
#
# COMPACT_ATOMS: atom_id res chain seq x y z
N MET A 1 9.63 -7.55 18.49
CA MET A 1 9.62 -7.26 19.94
C MET A 1 9.21 -5.81 20.11
N GLN A 2 8.35 -5.51 21.09
CA GLN A 2 8.01 -4.14 21.47
C GLN A 2 8.67 -3.85 22.83
N HIS A 3 9.26 -2.66 22.98
CA HIS A 3 9.79 -2.19 24.25
C HIS A 3 9.54 -0.69 24.36
N GLY A 4 8.71 -0.27 25.31
CA GLY A 4 8.12 1.06 25.34
C GLY A 4 7.33 1.33 24.05
N ASP A 5 7.50 2.54 23.51
CA ASP A 5 6.84 2.97 22.28
C ASP A 5 7.58 2.54 21.00
N HIS A 6 8.60 1.68 21.09
CA HIS A 6 9.40 1.30 19.95
C HIS A 6 9.24 -0.16 19.57
N TYR A 7 9.11 -0.40 18.27
CA TYR A 7 9.13 -1.72 17.67
C TYR A 7 10.52 -2.08 17.19
N TYR A 8 10.93 -3.32 17.42
CA TYR A 8 12.22 -3.85 17.04
C TYR A 8 12.05 -5.13 16.23
N TYR A 9 12.82 -5.23 15.14
CA TYR A 9 12.92 -6.46 14.36
C TYR A 9 14.09 -7.30 14.86
N TYR A 10 13.87 -8.61 14.89
CA TYR A 10 14.89 -9.58 15.19
C TYR A 10 15.85 -9.70 14.01
N TYR A 11 17.16 -9.66 14.26
CA TYR A 11 18.13 -9.74 13.16
C TYR A 11 19.22 -10.79 13.38
N TYR A 12 19.51 -11.19 14.63
CA TYR A 12 20.56 -12.15 14.91
C TYR A 12 20.39 -12.78 16.30
N PHE A 13 20.93 -13.98 16.50
CA PHE A 13 21.13 -14.57 17.83
C PHE A 13 22.48 -15.26 17.89
N TYR A 14 23.02 -15.34 19.10
CA TYR A 14 24.26 -16.01 19.42
C TYR A 14 24.00 -17.04 20.52
N TYR A 15 24.58 -18.23 20.40
CA TYR A 15 24.45 -19.32 21.37
C TYR A 15 25.83 -19.72 21.88
N TYR A 16 26.03 -19.67 23.20
CA TYR A 16 27.31 -20.00 23.84
C TYR A 16 27.06 -20.62 25.21
N TYR A 17 27.58 -21.84 25.43
CA TYR A 17 27.49 -22.56 26.71
C TYR A 17 26.09 -22.49 27.35
N TYR A 18 25.05 -22.89 26.60
CA TYR A 18 23.65 -22.91 27.04
C TYR A 18 23.02 -21.53 27.31
N LYS A 19 23.72 -20.44 26.98
CA LYS A 19 23.17 -19.08 26.98
C LYS A 19 22.92 -18.62 25.56
N THR A 20 21.68 -18.27 25.26
CA THR A 20 21.25 -17.61 24.05
C THR A 20 21.18 -16.12 24.29
N THR A 21 21.70 -15.36 23.34
CA THR A 21 21.57 -13.91 23.30
C THR A 21 20.90 -13.54 21.99
N LYS A 22 19.74 -12.88 22.07
CA LYS A 22 18.96 -12.43 20.92
C LYS A 22 19.19 -10.94 20.71
N TYR A 23 19.45 -10.56 19.47
CA TYR A 23 19.72 -9.19 19.08
C TYR A 23 18.58 -8.65 18.22
N TYR A 24 18.08 -7.48 18.61
CA TYR A 24 17.04 -6.77 17.90
C TYR A 24 17.52 -5.38 17.52
N ALA A 25 17.05 -4.86 16.39
CA ALA A 25 17.33 -3.52 15.93
C ALA A 25 16.02 -2.74 15.80
N CYS A 26 16.08 -1.43 16.05
CA CYS A 26 14.90 -0.57 15.89
C CYS A 26 14.31 -0.74 14.49
N ARG A 27 12.98 -0.90 14.39
CA ARG A 27 12.26 -1.08 13.12
C ARG A 27 12.49 0.08 12.17
N LYS A 28 12.59 1.30 12.71
CA LYS A 28 12.87 2.51 11.92
C LYS A 28 14.34 2.70 11.56
N SER A 29 15.26 1.81 11.95
CA SER A 29 16.69 1.93 11.60
C SER A 29 16.97 1.89 10.10
N ARG A 30 16.08 1.27 9.32
CA ARG A 30 16.19 1.22 7.85
C ARG A 30 15.67 2.48 7.16
N THR A 31 14.78 3.22 7.81
CA THR A 31 14.10 4.40 7.24
C THR A 31 14.53 5.72 7.87
N THR A 32 15.24 5.65 9.00
CA THR A 32 15.75 6.79 9.77
C THR A 32 17.19 6.52 10.21
N LYS A 33 17.87 7.53 10.75
CA LYS A 33 19.22 7.37 11.34
C LYS A 33 19.22 6.66 12.71
N CYS A 34 18.11 6.05 13.13
CA CYS A 34 18.00 5.37 14.42
C CYS A 34 18.87 4.10 14.46
N LYS A 35 19.83 4.05 15.38
CA LYS A 35 20.78 2.93 15.53
C LYS A 35 20.59 2.11 16.80
N VAL A 36 19.46 2.30 17.50
CA VAL A 36 19.19 1.60 18.76
C VAL A 36 19.10 0.09 18.55
N ARG A 37 19.72 -0.65 19.47
CA ARG A 37 19.68 -2.11 19.51
C ARG A 37 19.22 -2.61 20.88
N LEU A 38 18.51 -3.73 20.88
CA LEU A 38 18.24 -4.50 22.09
C LEU A 38 19.09 -5.75 22.08
N VAL A 39 19.65 -6.07 23.24
CA VAL A 39 20.33 -7.32 23.52
C VAL A 39 19.53 -8.01 24.62
N CYS A 40 18.82 -9.07 24.24
CA CYS A 40 18.04 -9.87 25.17
C CYS A 40 18.82 -11.13 25.51
N GLN A 41 19.04 -11.36 26.79
CA GLN A 41 19.68 -12.56 27.31
C GLN A 41 18.63 -13.57 27.79
N ASP A 42 19.01 -14.84 27.91
CA ASP A 42 18.11 -15.92 28.32
C ASP A 42 17.62 -15.82 29.77
N ASP A 43 18.31 -15.05 30.61
CA ASP A 43 17.87 -14.72 31.97
C ASP A 43 16.72 -13.70 32.01
N GLY A 44 16.25 -13.25 30.84
CA GLY A 44 15.19 -12.25 30.70
C GLY A 44 15.71 -10.80 30.72
N THR A 45 17.01 -10.58 30.89
CA THR A 45 17.60 -9.24 30.93
C THR A 45 17.62 -8.63 29.53
N VAL A 46 17.15 -7.39 29.41
CA VAL A 46 17.13 -6.62 28.16
C VAL A 46 18.03 -5.39 28.31
N HIS A 47 19.11 -5.36 27.53
CA HIS A 47 19.99 -4.19 27.46
C HIS A 47 19.68 -3.37 26.22
N ILE A 48 19.45 -2.07 26.42
CA ILE A 48 19.26 -1.10 25.34
C ILE A 48 20.60 -0.44 25.03
N LYS A 49 21.02 -0.47 23.77
CA LYS A 49 22.22 0.23 23.30
C LYS A 49 21.85 1.43 22.44
N GLY A 50 22.16 2.62 22.96
CA GLY A 50 21.95 3.92 22.31
C GLY A 50 20.54 4.49 22.50
N ASP A 51 20.37 5.74 22.10
CA ASP A 51 19.11 6.49 22.23
C ASP A 51 18.30 6.53 20.95
N HIS A 52 16.98 6.50 21.09
CA HIS A 52 16.09 6.63 19.94
C HIS A 52 16.08 8.07 19.44
N VAL A 53 16.40 8.23 18.17
CA VAL A 53 16.20 9.48 17.43
C VAL A 53 14.98 9.41 16.51
N CYS A 54 14.27 8.27 16.51
CA CYS A 54 13.06 8.10 15.72
C CYS A 54 11.83 8.38 16.58
N ILE A 55 10.87 9.13 16.05
CA ILE A 55 9.56 9.28 16.66
C ILE A 55 8.71 8.10 16.21
N THR A 56 8.16 7.33 17.15
CA THR A 56 7.10 6.37 16.82
C THR A 56 5.80 7.14 16.73
N GLY A 57 5.56 7.80 15.59
CA GLY A 57 4.22 8.29 15.28
C GLY A 57 3.27 7.10 15.25
N ASP A 58 2.09 7.27 15.83
CA ASP A 58 1.01 6.28 15.81
C ASP A 58 0.84 5.74 14.39
N ASP A 59 0.77 4.41 14.26
CA ASP A 59 0.46 3.78 13.00
C ASP A 59 -0.94 4.29 12.58
N VAL A 60 -0.99 5.22 11.62
CA VAL A 60 -2.26 5.72 11.08
C VAL A 60 -2.93 4.52 10.42
N ILE A 61 -4.05 4.07 10.98
CA ILE A 61 -4.89 3.03 10.38
C ILE A 61 -5.22 3.53 8.97
N ALA A 62 -4.65 2.87 7.97
CA ALA A 62 -4.87 3.27 6.59
C ALA A 62 -6.35 3.11 6.27
N ARG A 63 -7.07 4.22 6.08
CA ARG A 63 -8.46 4.19 5.66
C ARG A 63 -8.50 3.47 4.32
N VAL A 64 -9.23 2.35 4.30
CA VAL A 64 -9.39 1.52 3.11
C VAL A 64 -10.37 2.24 2.20
N VAL A 65 -9.86 2.92 1.19
CA VAL A 65 -10.67 3.68 0.21
C VAL A 65 -10.85 2.91 -1.09
N GLN A 66 -10.50 1.63 -1.14
CA GLN A 66 -10.50 0.84 -2.38
C GLN A 66 -11.89 0.68 -3.00
N GLU A 67 -12.91 0.38 -2.19
CA GLU A 67 -14.28 0.24 -2.68
C GLU A 67 -14.89 1.58 -3.11
N GLU A 68 -14.64 2.64 -2.35
CA GLU A 68 -15.08 3.98 -2.73
C GLU A 68 -14.38 4.42 -4.03
N MET A 69 -13.09 4.10 -4.18
CA MET A 69 -12.33 4.37 -5.40
C MET A 69 -12.94 3.63 -6.59
N ARG A 70 -13.34 2.37 -6.40
CA ARG A 70 -13.99 1.55 -7.42
C ARG A 70 -15.30 2.18 -7.89
N LEU A 71 -16.15 2.61 -6.95
CA LEU A 71 -17.41 3.28 -7.27
C LEU A 71 -17.20 4.58 -8.06
N HIS A 72 -16.22 5.40 -7.69
CA HIS A 72 -15.90 6.62 -8.43
C HIS A 72 -15.40 6.34 -9.86
N LEU A 73 -14.59 5.29 -10.02
CA LEU A 73 -14.14 4.83 -11.34
C LEU A 73 -15.31 4.34 -12.21
N GLU A 74 -16.26 3.63 -11.61
CA GLU A 74 -17.47 3.16 -12.28
C GLU A 74 -18.43 4.31 -12.62
N LEU A 75 -18.53 5.35 -11.80
CA LEU A 75 -19.36 6.53 -12.10
C LEU A 75 -18.80 7.37 -13.26
N ARG A 76 -17.47 7.54 -13.33
CA ARG A 76 -16.81 8.25 -14.45
C ARG A 76 -16.77 7.46 -15.76
N ARG A 77 -17.31 6.23 -15.79
CA ARG A 77 -17.15 5.27 -16.92
C ARG A 77 -17.67 5.79 -18.27
N LEU A 78 -18.72 6.61 -18.30
CA LEU A 78 -19.40 7.04 -19.54
C LEU A 78 -19.06 8.46 -19.99
N GLY A 79 -18.80 9.38 -19.06
CA GLY A 79 -18.54 10.79 -19.39
C GLY A 79 -17.18 11.04 -20.07
N GLU A 80 -16.24 10.11 -19.93
CA GLU A 80 -14.84 10.31 -20.30
C GLU A 80 -14.30 9.20 -21.23
N LEU A 81 -15.10 8.70 -22.18
CA LEU A 81 -14.68 7.62 -23.10
C LEU A 81 -13.37 7.94 -23.86
N ARG A 82 -13.14 9.21 -24.17
CA ARG A 82 -11.94 9.70 -24.88
C ARG A 82 -10.72 9.92 -23.98
N VAL A 83 -10.86 9.82 -22.66
CA VAL A 83 -9.77 10.03 -21.70
C VAL A 83 -9.02 8.71 -21.47
N LEU A 84 -7.69 8.79 -21.40
CA LEU A 84 -6.83 7.66 -21.08
C LEU A 84 -7.16 7.07 -19.71
N LEU A 85 -7.32 5.75 -19.62
CA LEU A 85 -7.69 5.02 -18.41
C LEU A 85 -6.78 5.35 -17.21
N GLY A 86 -5.48 5.50 -17.48
CA GLY A 86 -4.50 5.87 -16.46
C GLY A 86 -4.66 7.30 -15.92
N ARG A 87 -5.28 8.21 -16.68
CA ARG A 87 -5.60 9.57 -16.24
C ARG A 87 -6.83 9.56 -15.33
N ILE A 88 -7.88 8.83 -15.72
CA ILE A 88 -9.08 8.63 -14.88
C ILE A 88 -8.71 8.09 -13.49
N TRP A 89 -7.83 7.08 -13.43
CA TRP A 89 -7.33 6.56 -12.15
C TRP A 89 -6.60 7.63 -11.32
N ARG A 90 -5.78 8.46 -11.97
CA ARG A 90 -5.04 9.53 -11.29
C ARG A 90 -5.99 10.58 -10.73
N ASP A 91 -6.97 11.00 -11.53
CA ASP A 91 -7.90 12.06 -11.15
C ASP A 91 -8.81 11.61 -9.99
N VAL A 92 -9.25 10.34 -9.98
CA VAL A 92 -9.99 9.76 -8.84
C VAL A 92 -9.11 9.66 -7.60
N LYS A 93 -7.86 9.22 -7.76
CA LYS A 93 -6.91 9.15 -6.64
C LYS A 93 -6.66 10.54 -6.03
N ASP A 94 -6.46 11.55 -6.86
CA ASP A 94 -6.19 12.93 -6.42
C ASP A 94 -7.43 13.57 -5.76
N GLU A 95 -8.63 13.20 -6.20
CA GLU A 95 -9.88 13.57 -5.53
C GLU A 95 -10.00 12.94 -4.13
N MET A 96 -9.67 11.66 -4.00
CA MET A 96 -9.67 10.98 -2.70
C MET A 96 -8.63 11.56 -1.73
N ILE A 97 -7.46 11.94 -2.23
CA ILE A 97 -6.44 12.66 -1.43
C ILE A 97 -6.99 14.01 -0.96
N ARG A 98 -7.64 14.78 -1.85
CA ARG A 98 -8.27 16.06 -1.46
C ARG A 98 -9.37 15.88 -0.43
N LYS A 99 -10.16 14.81 -0.53
CA LYS A 99 -11.31 14.54 0.35
C LYS A 99 -10.89 14.03 1.74
N TYR A 100 -9.85 13.20 1.81
CA TYR A 100 -9.49 12.49 3.05
C TYR A 100 -8.14 12.92 3.65
N GLY A 101 -7.46 13.88 3.04
CA GLY A 101 -6.20 14.39 3.54
C GLY A 101 -5.00 13.54 3.15
N GLU A 102 -4.04 13.42 4.06
CA GLU A 102 -2.69 13.01 3.71
C GLU A 102 -2.60 11.59 3.12
N ARG A 103 -1.89 11.48 2.00
CA ARG A 103 -1.71 10.24 1.20
C ARG A 103 -1.20 9.06 2.02
N SER A 104 -0.47 9.35 3.11
CA SER A 104 0.15 8.44 4.06
C SER A 104 -0.84 7.47 4.71
N GLY A 105 -2.09 7.90 4.91
CA GLY A 105 -3.14 7.15 5.61
C GLY A 105 -4.20 6.52 4.70
N LEU A 106 -3.97 6.44 3.38
CA LEU A 106 -4.97 5.96 2.42
C LEU A 106 -4.49 4.74 1.64
N ARG A 107 -5.28 3.66 1.70
CA ARG A 107 -5.05 2.46 0.88
C ARG A 107 -5.87 2.53 -0.39
N PHE A 108 -5.24 2.92 -1.50
CA PHE A 108 -5.86 3.03 -2.82
C PHE A 108 -5.94 1.71 -3.58
N LEU A 109 -6.80 1.66 -4.59
CA LEU A 109 -6.80 0.58 -5.57
C LEU A 109 -5.56 0.70 -6.49
N PRO A 110 -4.78 -0.39 -6.68
CA PRO A 110 -3.64 -0.38 -7.58
C PRO A 110 -4.03 0.02 -9.01
N LYS A 111 -3.16 0.78 -9.69
CA LYS A 111 -3.42 1.30 -11.05
C LYS A 111 -3.85 0.22 -12.04
N ARG A 112 -3.19 -0.95 -12.03
CA ARG A 112 -3.51 -2.07 -12.95
C ARG A 112 -4.93 -2.59 -12.74
N GLU A 113 -5.34 -2.77 -11.49
CA GLU A 113 -6.68 -3.24 -11.13
C GLU A 113 -7.74 -2.20 -11.47
N ALA A 114 -7.49 -0.94 -11.15
CA ALA A 114 -8.36 0.18 -11.50
C ALA A 114 -8.58 0.30 -13.01
N ILE A 115 -7.50 0.22 -13.81
CA ILE A 115 -7.61 0.21 -15.28
C ILE A 115 -8.47 -0.97 -15.75
N GLY A 116 -8.33 -2.15 -15.13
CA GLY A 116 -9.16 -3.32 -15.43
C GLY A 116 -10.64 -3.08 -15.14
N VAL A 117 -10.98 -2.39 -14.05
CA VAL A 117 -12.37 -1.99 -13.74
C VAL A 117 -12.92 -1.07 -14.83
N ILE A 118 -12.22 0.03 -15.14
CA ILE A 118 -12.69 1.00 -16.14
C ILE A 118 -12.86 0.33 -17.50
N ARG A 119 -11.90 -0.53 -17.91
CA ARG A 119 -11.96 -1.23 -19.20
C ARG A 119 -13.18 -2.13 -19.30
N ARG A 120 -13.43 -2.99 -18.30
CA ARG A 120 -14.62 -3.86 -18.28
C ARG A 120 -15.92 -3.06 -18.35
N CYS A 121 -15.98 -1.92 -17.65
CA CYS A 121 -17.15 -1.05 -17.69
C CYS A 121 -17.37 -0.43 -19.07
N ARG A 122 -16.30 -0.04 -19.78
CA ARG A 122 -16.39 0.48 -21.14
C ARG A 122 -16.79 -0.63 -22.12
N ASP A 123 -16.15 -1.78 -22.04
CA ASP A 123 -16.47 -2.94 -22.89
C ASP A 123 -17.95 -3.33 -22.74
N ALA A 124 -18.48 -3.35 -21.52
CA ALA A 124 -19.89 -3.61 -21.27
C ALA A 124 -20.83 -2.52 -21.83
N ALA A 125 -20.39 -1.25 -21.84
CA ALA A 125 -21.20 -0.13 -22.31
C ALA A 125 -21.17 0.06 -23.84
N THR A 126 -20.06 -0.29 -24.50
CA THR A 126 -19.90 -0.14 -25.96
C THR A 126 -19.97 -1.48 -26.70
N GLY A 127 -20.32 -2.56 -25.99
CA GLY A 127 -20.28 -3.94 -26.49
C GLY A 127 -18.88 -4.44 -26.88
N GLY A 128 -17.82 -3.75 -26.45
CA GLY A 128 -16.43 -4.17 -26.60
C GLY A 128 -16.03 -4.55 -28.03
N ASP A 129 -15.31 -5.65 -28.18
CA ASP A 129 -14.93 -6.20 -29.48
C ASP A 129 -16.08 -6.86 -30.25
N ALA A 130 -17.26 -7.05 -29.63
CA ALA A 130 -18.40 -7.65 -30.32
C ALA A 130 -18.97 -6.72 -31.40
N PHE A 131 -19.00 -5.40 -31.17
CA PHE A 131 -19.40 -4.45 -32.21
C PHE A 131 -18.40 -4.38 -33.37
N ARG A 132 -17.09 -4.36 -33.06
CA ARG A 132 -16.05 -4.46 -34.09
C ARG A 132 -16.19 -5.74 -34.91
N ALA A 133 -16.40 -6.88 -34.25
CA ALA A 133 -16.59 -8.17 -34.92
C ALA A 133 -17.79 -8.13 -35.89
N ILE A 134 -18.93 -7.58 -35.47
CA ILE A 134 -20.13 -7.43 -36.31
C ILE A 134 -19.88 -6.50 -37.51
N GLU A 135 -19.17 -5.38 -37.33
CA GLU A 135 -18.80 -4.48 -38.44
C GLU A 135 -17.86 -5.17 -39.46
N THR A 136 -16.87 -5.94 -39.00
CA THR A 136 -15.99 -6.71 -39.90
C THR A 136 -16.69 -7.86 -40.61
N GLU A 137 -17.70 -8.49 -39.98
CA GLU A 137 -18.51 -9.52 -40.63
C GLU A 137 -19.46 -8.95 -41.68
N GLN A 138 -19.99 -7.74 -41.47
CA GLN A 138 -20.83 -7.04 -42.46
C GLN A 138 -20.01 -6.46 -43.63
N ALA A 139 -18.76 -6.03 -43.40
CA ALA A 139 -17.89 -5.51 -44.47
C ALA A 139 -17.32 -6.60 -45.40
N ASN A 140 -17.36 -7.87 -44.98
CA ASN A 140 -16.88 -9.02 -45.74
C ASN A 140 -18.01 -9.84 -46.41
N ARG A 141 -19.24 -9.31 -46.46
CA ARG A 141 -20.37 -9.85 -47.21
C ARG A 141 -20.71 -8.95 -48.39
#